data_AF-J4C8M9-F1
#
_entry.id   AF-J4C8M9-F1
#
_cell.length_a   1.000
_cell.length_b   1.000
_cell.length_c   1.000
_cell.angle_alpha   90.00
_cell.angle_beta   90.00
_cell.angle_gamma   90.00
#
_symmetry.space_group_name_H-M   'P 1'
#
loop_
_entity.id
_entity.type
_entity.pdbx_description
1 polymer ?
#
loop_
_entity_poly.entity_id
_entity_poly.type
_entity_poly.pdbx_seq_one_letter_code
_entity_poly.pdbx_strand_id
1 'polypeptide(L)'
;MDEYDNIKSHSDVAPIPIHPLVQDSTNTSIQNEYKAESVQDTQVEEIASKLESSLINDNQSTQPQFDHPKTALSIALNNVQTNTRPVTHRVVDILDKSIDWGPTQVIIDIDDTVKSSGGYKLFNVPLGGVDTQYGRGELYPGSFQFILELSMHKMGRNKKPLLLSVLTTRIPQVPITVDSALNMRLREVAERRGVLNWGIDCNNKILYSTLREWVFNEARGEKKFVNFRKLLKFVSNENANARYIWIGDTGDRDLEAGEMMIKYFPGKIRAVFMHCVSNADGLANGMPNDYYLKSVPVLFFKTYVGAAKKAVEHGLLNHNALSRVLVRAVLDLNDNTTSDHSKWKDLIKDILEVEEIANLKRYEAALVVKTRSIIESKIRELSQSII
;
A
#
# COMPACT_ATOMS: atom_id res chain seq x y z
N MET A 1 -75.30 -31.37 -21.26
CA MET A 1 -76.20 -30.42 -20.59
C MET A 1 -75.37 -29.22 -20.21
N ASP A 2 -74.94 -28.42 -21.19
CA ASP A 2 -75.77 -27.62 -22.12
C ASP A 2 -76.51 -26.55 -21.28
N GLU A 3 -76.53 -25.26 -21.59
CA GLU A 3 -76.55 -24.61 -22.90
C GLU A 3 -76.40 -23.07 -22.71
N TYR A 4 -75.63 -22.39 -23.58
CA TYR A 4 -75.92 -21.13 -24.34
C TYR A 4 -76.36 -19.83 -23.60
N ASP A 5 -76.06 -18.58 -24.01
CA ASP A 5 -75.75 -17.91 -25.31
C ASP A 5 -75.07 -16.53 -25.03
N ASN A 6 -74.01 -16.10 -25.75
CA ASN A 6 -73.95 -15.13 -26.88
C ASN A 6 -74.01 -13.63 -26.49
N ILE A 7 -73.09 -12.74 -26.89
CA ILE A 7 -73.04 -12.03 -28.20
C ILE A 7 -71.65 -11.38 -28.45
N LYS A 8 -71.26 -11.37 -29.74
CA LYS A 8 -70.09 -10.81 -30.43
C LYS A 8 -69.84 -9.30 -30.31
N SER A 9 -68.57 -8.87 -30.48
CA SER A 9 -68.23 -7.75 -31.40
C SER A 9 -66.77 -7.80 -31.90
N HIS A 10 -66.58 -7.29 -33.12
CA HIS A 10 -65.41 -7.31 -33.99
C HIS A 10 -64.22 -6.46 -33.53
N SER A 11 -62.98 -6.82 -33.92
CA SER A 11 -62.20 -6.11 -34.98
C SER A 11 -60.69 -6.41 -34.92
N ASP A 12 -60.18 -6.84 -36.07
CA ASP A 12 -58.95 -6.41 -36.75
C ASP A 12 -57.60 -6.43 -35.99
N VAL A 13 -56.88 -7.53 -36.20
CA VAL A 13 -55.42 -7.61 -36.08
C VAL A 13 -54.81 -7.18 -37.40
N ALA A 14 -54.22 -5.98 -37.43
CA ALA A 14 -53.32 -5.53 -38.49
C ALA A 14 -51.88 -5.45 -37.95
N PRO A 15 -50.87 -5.98 -38.68
CA PRO A 15 -49.49 -6.00 -38.26
C PRO A 15 -48.83 -4.63 -38.47
N ILE A 16 -48.15 -4.12 -37.43
CA ILE A 16 -47.36 -2.89 -37.50
C ILE A 16 -45.99 -3.19 -38.13
N PRO A 17 -45.46 -2.30 -38.99
CA PRO A 17 -44.53 -2.66 -40.06
C PRO A 17 -43.06 -2.62 -39.66
N ILE A 18 -42.29 -3.50 -40.29
CA ILE A 18 -40.82 -3.45 -40.40
C ILE A 18 -40.47 -2.54 -41.57
N HIS A 19 -39.67 -1.49 -41.35
CA HIS A 19 -38.79 -0.82 -42.32
C HIS A 19 -38.06 0.36 -41.64
N PRO A 20 -36.91 0.85 -42.14
CA PRO A 20 -35.76 0.15 -42.72
C PRO A 20 -34.43 0.57 -42.04
N LEU A 21 -33.35 -0.14 -42.41
CA LEU A 21 -31.96 0.30 -42.27
C LEU A 21 -31.81 1.80 -42.63
N VAL A 22 -31.35 2.59 -41.68
CA VAL A 22 -30.68 3.86 -41.96
C VAL A 22 -29.18 3.56 -41.95
N GLN A 23 -28.61 3.58 -43.15
CA GLN A 23 -27.18 3.71 -43.38
C GLN A 23 -26.77 5.06 -42.79
N ASP A 24 -25.98 5.05 -41.71
CA ASP A 24 -25.30 6.26 -41.29
C ASP A 24 -23.99 6.40 -42.09
N SER A 25 -24.11 7.17 -43.16
CA SER A 25 -23.04 7.65 -44.00
C SER A 25 -22.22 8.70 -43.26
N THR A 26 -21.20 8.27 -42.51
CA THR A 26 -20.03 9.11 -42.17
C THR A 26 -18.74 8.31 -42.21
N ASN A 27 -18.53 7.61 -43.33
CA ASN A 27 -17.21 7.10 -43.70
C ASN A 27 -16.51 8.12 -44.59
N THR A 28 -16.12 9.25 -44.01
CA THR A 28 -15.07 10.13 -44.55
C THR A 28 -14.59 11.01 -43.41
N SER A 29 -13.28 11.07 -43.21
CA SER A 29 -12.57 11.89 -42.20
C SER A 29 -12.21 11.21 -40.87
N ILE A 30 -11.76 9.95 -40.89
CA ILE A 30 -10.80 9.44 -39.88
C ILE A 30 -9.58 8.92 -40.64
N GLN A 31 -8.88 9.82 -41.32
CA GLN A 31 -7.57 9.52 -41.93
C GLN A 31 -6.55 10.65 -41.78
N ASN A 32 -6.82 11.70 -41.00
CA ASN A 32 -5.86 12.76 -40.76
C ASN A 32 -5.80 13.13 -39.29
N GLU A 33 -5.30 12.23 -38.45
CA GLU A 33 -4.71 12.59 -37.14
C GLU A 33 -3.84 11.45 -36.58
N TYR A 34 -2.90 10.96 -37.40
CA TYR A 34 -1.75 10.20 -36.92
C TYR A 34 -0.49 10.80 -37.53
N LYS A 35 -0.14 11.99 -37.04
CA LYS A 35 1.19 12.59 -37.22
C LYS A 35 1.49 13.51 -36.04
N ALA A 36 1.46 12.90 -34.87
CA ALA A 36 2.15 13.37 -33.69
C ALA A 36 2.98 12.20 -33.12
N GLU A 37 3.82 11.61 -33.97
CA GLU A 37 5.09 11.01 -33.50
C GLU A 37 5.89 12.18 -32.93
N SER A 38 5.60 12.51 -31.68
CA SER A 38 6.07 13.70 -31.00
C SER A 38 7.24 13.30 -30.10
N VAL A 39 8.18 14.22 -29.95
CA VAL A 39 9.44 14.22 -29.16
C VAL A 39 9.47 13.37 -27.87
N GLN A 40 8.31 13.04 -27.31
CA GLN A 40 8.14 12.14 -26.17
C GLN A 40 8.58 10.70 -26.45
N ASP A 41 8.26 10.13 -27.62
CA ASP A 41 8.59 8.72 -27.91
C ASP A 41 10.10 8.52 -28.14
N THR A 42 10.77 9.49 -28.77
CA THR A 42 12.24 9.47 -28.92
C THR A 42 12.95 9.59 -27.58
N GLN A 43 12.41 10.36 -26.62
CA GLN A 43 12.97 10.46 -25.27
C GLN A 43 12.81 9.14 -24.49
N VAL A 44 11.67 8.43 -24.64
CA VAL A 44 11.45 7.12 -24.02
C VAL A 44 12.42 6.07 -24.59
N GLU A 45 12.61 6.05 -25.91
CA GLU A 45 13.54 5.13 -26.57
C GLU A 45 15.00 5.39 -26.16
N GLU A 46 15.42 6.66 -26.06
CA GLU A 46 16.76 7.03 -25.61
C GLU A 46 17.01 6.58 -24.15
N ILE A 47 16.03 6.79 -23.27
CA ILE A 47 16.11 6.38 -21.87
C ILE A 47 16.09 4.85 -21.73
N ALA A 48 15.28 4.14 -22.53
CA ALA A 48 15.23 2.68 -22.55
C ALA A 48 16.58 2.08 -22.97
N SER A 49 17.18 2.61 -24.05
CA SER A 49 18.51 2.21 -24.53
C SER A 49 19.60 2.46 -23.48
N LYS A 50 19.54 3.61 -22.78
CA LYS A 50 20.48 3.92 -21.69
C LYS A 50 20.28 3.03 -20.47
N LEU A 51 19.05 2.71 -20.08
CA LEU A 51 18.74 1.78 -18.99
C LEU A 51 19.30 0.37 -19.28
N GLU A 52 19.12 -0.13 -20.51
CA GLU A 52 19.71 -1.41 -20.91
C GLU A 52 21.23 -1.38 -20.79
N SER A 53 21.88 -0.29 -21.21
CA SER A 53 23.33 -0.14 -21.08
C SER A 53 23.83 0.00 -19.63
N SER A 54 23.06 0.64 -18.74
CA SER A 54 23.46 0.81 -17.33
C SER A 54 23.25 -0.46 -16.50
N LEU A 55 22.17 -1.21 -16.77
CA LEU A 55 21.89 -2.50 -16.11
C LEU A 55 22.94 -3.57 -16.46
N ILE A 56 23.58 -3.46 -17.63
CA ILE A 56 24.71 -4.32 -18.02
C ILE A 56 25.97 -4.01 -17.20
N ASN A 57 26.18 -2.76 -16.79
CA ASN A 57 27.37 -2.34 -16.02
C ASN A 57 27.23 -2.55 -14.50
N ASP A 58 26.02 -2.59 -13.95
CA ASP A 58 25.79 -2.80 -12.51
C ASP A 58 25.94 -4.26 -12.06
N ASN A 59 26.13 -5.21 -12.98
CA ASN A 59 26.43 -6.61 -12.64
C ASN A 59 27.89 -6.86 -12.21
N GLN A 60 28.69 -5.81 -12.04
CA GLN A 60 30.03 -5.88 -11.45
C GLN A 60 30.23 -4.81 -10.36
N SER A 61 29.46 -4.85 -9.28
CA SER A 61 29.93 -4.29 -8.01
C SER A 61 29.34 -4.98 -6.78
N THR A 62 30.24 -5.56 -5.98
CA THR A 62 30.14 -5.94 -4.56
C THR A 62 28.81 -6.55 -4.07
N GLN A 63 28.77 -7.88 -4.03
CA GLN A 63 27.89 -8.59 -3.10
C GLN A 63 28.32 -8.29 -1.65
N PRO A 64 27.41 -7.80 -0.79
CA PRO A 64 27.63 -7.88 0.65
C PRO A 64 27.54 -9.35 1.05
N GLN A 65 28.59 -9.87 1.64
CA GLN A 65 28.62 -11.20 2.24
C GLN A 65 27.70 -11.19 3.46
N PHE A 66 26.44 -11.58 3.28
CA PHE A 66 25.51 -11.80 4.38
C PHE A 66 25.85 -13.13 5.04
N ASP A 67 26.50 -13.08 6.20
CA ASP A 67 26.53 -14.20 7.13
C ASP A 67 25.08 -14.62 7.41
N HIS A 68 24.75 -15.88 7.11
CA HIS A 68 23.44 -16.45 7.39
C HIS A 68 23.07 -16.23 8.86
N PRO A 69 22.09 -15.37 9.18
CA PRO A 69 21.63 -15.27 10.55
C PRO A 69 20.88 -16.56 10.86
N LYS A 70 21.26 -17.21 11.98
CA LYS A 70 20.48 -18.28 12.60
C LYS A 70 19.01 -17.86 12.57
N THR A 71 18.17 -18.65 11.91
CA THR A 71 16.76 -18.34 11.62
C THR A 71 16.09 -17.71 12.84
N ALA A 72 15.33 -16.62 12.64
CA ALA A 72 14.55 -15.96 13.69
C ALA A 72 13.63 -16.93 14.47
N LEU A 73 13.29 -18.07 13.85
CA LEU A 73 12.65 -19.22 14.48
C LEU A 73 13.45 -19.79 15.67
N SER A 74 14.77 -19.90 15.57
CA SER A 74 15.65 -20.38 16.65
C SER A 74 15.77 -19.39 17.81
N ILE A 75 15.75 -18.08 17.52
CA ILE A 75 15.76 -17.01 18.52
C ILE A 75 14.38 -16.93 19.21
N ALA A 76 13.30 -17.13 18.46
CA ALA A 76 11.93 -17.18 18.99
C ALA A 76 11.71 -18.40 19.89
N LEU A 77 12.24 -19.57 19.54
CA LEU A 77 12.13 -20.79 20.35
C LEU A 77 12.92 -20.70 21.67
N ASN A 78 14.04 -19.98 21.71
CA ASN A 78 14.84 -19.82 22.94
C ASN A 78 14.21 -18.86 23.97
N ASN A 79 13.39 -17.90 23.55
CA ASN A 79 12.75 -16.93 24.47
C ASN A 79 11.43 -17.43 25.09
N VAL A 80 10.97 -18.63 24.74
CA VAL A 80 9.74 -19.25 25.29
C VAL A 80 9.98 -19.93 26.65
N GLN A 81 11.24 -20.05 27.11
CA GLN A 81 11.56 -20.75 28.36
C GLN A 81 11.35 -19.97 29.67
N THR A 82 10.87 -18.73 29.65
CA THR A 82 10.60 -17.98 30.89
C THR A 82 9.15 -17.57 31.03
N ASN A 83 8.42 -18.38 31.80
CA ASN A 83 7.21 -18.06 32.59
C ASN A 83 6.25 -16.99 32.03
N THR A 84 5.39 -17.38 31.09
CA THR A 84 4.00 -16.91 31.00
C THR A 84 3.13 -18.03 30.43
N ARG A 85 1.89 -18.17 30.91
CA ARG A 85 0.92 -19.17 30.40
C ARG A 85 0.86 -19.10 28.86
N PRO A 86 0.83 -20.23 28.13
CA PRO A 86 0.80 -20.21 26.68
C PRO A 86 -0.53 -19.63 26.23
N VAL A 87 -0.54 -18.35 25.85
CA VAL A 87 -1.58 -17.84 24.97
C VAL A 87 -1.37 -18.60 23.67
N THR A 88 -2.19 -19.61 23.40
CA THR A 88 -2.19 -20.34 22.14
C THR A 88 -2.60 -19.34 21.04
N HIS A 89 -1.62 -18.60 20.52
CA HIS A 89 -1.82 -17.81 19.33
C HIS A 89 -2.18 -18.79 18.21
N ARG A 90 -3.41 -18.70 17.71
CA ARG A 90 -3.85 -19.51 16.57
C ARG A 90 -2.96 -19.15 15.39
N VAL A 91 -2.19 -20.13 14.92
CA VAL A 91 -1.41 -20.01 13.70
C VAL A 91 -2.38 -20.04 12.52
N VAL A 92 -2.21 -19.10 11.60
CA VAL A 92 -2.97 -19.01 10.34
C VAL A 92 -1.98 -19.17 9.20
N ASP A 93 -2.17 -20.20 8.39
CA ASP A 93 -1.36 -20.41 7.18
C ASP A 93 -2.13 -19.91 5.95
N ILE A 94 -1.51 -19.03 5.16
CA ILE A 94 -2.11 -18.54 3.91
C ILE A 94 -2.35 -19.68 2.91
N LEU A 95 -1.55 -20.73 2.94
CA LEU A 95 -1.66 -21.86 2.03
C LEU A 95 -2.79 -22.84 2.42
N ASP A 96 -3.36 -22.71 3.62
CA ASP A 96 -4.47 -23.55 4.07
C ASP A 96 -5.75 -23.23 3.27
N LYS A 97 -6.15 -24.17 2.41
CA LYS A 97 -7.34 -24.04 1.54
C LYS A 97 -8.65 -24.23 2.30
N SER A 98 -8.63 -24.71 3.55
CA SER A 98 -9.82 -24.88 4.38
C SER A 98 -10.28 -23.58 5.07
N ILE A 99 -9.47 -22.52 5.00
CA ILE A 99 -9.72 -21.23 5.63
C ILE A 99 -10.08 -20.19 4.57
N ASP A 100 -11.22 -19.51 4.76
CA ASP A 100 -11.69 -18.47 3.85
C ASP A 100 -10.85 -17.19 3.92
N TRP A 101 -10.87 -16.41 2.84
CA TRP A 101 -10.21 -15.12 2.79
C TRP A 101 -10.95 -14.04 3.59
N GLY A 102 -10.17 -13.20 4.26
CA GLY A 102 -10.62 -12.00 4.96
C GLY A 102 -11.21 -10.95 4.03
N PRO A 103 -11.94 -9.95 4.57
CA PRO A 103 -12.71 -9.01 3.77
C PRO A 103 -11.92 -7.77 3.31
N THR A 104 -10.66 -7.60 3.71
CA THR A 104 -9.89 -6.38 3.44
C THR A 104 -8.68 -6.70 2.58
N GLN A 105 -8.62 -6.11 1.39
CA GLN A 105 -7.43 -6.09 0.55
C GLN A 105 -6.68 -4.78 0.82
N VAL A 106 -5.45 -4.88 1.32
CA VAL A 106 -4.56 -3.72 1.38
C VAL A 106 -3.78 -3.65 0.07
N ILE A 107 -3.67 -2.43 -0.46
CA ILE A 107 -2.92 -2.12 -1.68
C ILE A 107 -1.93 -1.03 -1.32
N ILE A 108 -0.67 -1.22 -1.72
CA ILE A 108 0.40 -0.25 -1.42
C ILE A 108 1.12 0.20 -2.69
N ASP A 109 1.64 1.43 -2.68
CA ASP A 109 2.86 1.73 -3.40
C ASP A 109 4.11 1.28 -2.60
N ILE A 110 5.28 1.36 -3.22
CA ILE A 110 6.56 0.93 -2.67
C ILE A 110 7.45 2.11 -2.33
N ASP A 111 7.90 2.84 -3.35
CA ASP A 111 8.81 3.96 -3.18
C ASP A 111 8.09 5.09 -2.47
N ASP A 112 8.75 5.72 -1.52
CA ASP A 112 8.24 6.80 -0.65
C ASP A 112 7.00 6.48 0.17
N THR A 113 6.49 5.26 0.07
CA THR A 113 5.39 4.73 0.88
C THR A 113 5.91 3.78 1.95
N VAL A 114 6.61 2.70 1.59
CA VAL A 114 7.20 1.75 2.57
C VAL A 114 8.72 1.72 2.57
N LYS A 115 9.34 2.21 1.49
CA LYS A 115 10.78 2.33 1.32
C LYS A 115 11.12 3.68 0.73
N SER A 116 12.02 4.43 1.35
CA SER A 116 12.44 5.74 0.83
C SER A 116 13.23 5.60 -0.46
N SER A 117 12.92 6.47 -1.41
CA SER A 117 13.67 6.63 -2.66
C SER A 117 14.98 7.40 -2.48
N GLY A 118 15.11 8.17 -1.39
CA GLY A 118 16.24 9.07 -1.14
C GLY A 118 16.35 10.21 -2.16
N GLY A 119 15.27 10.55 -2.87
CA GLY A 119 15.22 11.60 -3.89
C GLY A 119 16.14 11.35 -5.09
N TYR A 120 16.54 10.10 -5.32
CA TYR A 120 17.53 9.76 -6.33
C TYR A 120 16.98 9.95 -7.74
N LYS A 121 17.71 10.75 -8.53
CA LYS A 121 17.39 11.02 -9.94
C LYS A 121 18.44 10.38 -10.84
N LEU A 122 18.01 9.69 -11.90
CA LEU A 122 18.86 9.25 -13.01
C LEU A 122 18.47 10.06 -14.25
N PHE A 123 19.45 10.68 -14.90
CA PHE A 123 19.22 11.60 -16.03
C PHE A 123 18.17 12.69 -15.72
N ASN A 124 18.18 13.24 -14.50
CA ASN A 124 17.21 14.22 -14.00
C ASN A 124 15.76 13.70 -13.84
N VAL A 125 15.52 12.41 -14.04
CA VAL A 125 14.23 11.74 -13.81
C VAL A 125 14.28 11.01 -12.47
N PRO A 126 13.30 11.22 -11.56
CA PRO A 126 13.21 10.44 -10.32
C PRO A 126 13.07 8.94 -10.59
N LEU A 127 13.94 8.12 -10.01
CA LEU A 127 13.96 6.67 -10.25
C LEU A 127 12.92 5.88 -9.47
N GLY A 128 12.30 6.50 -8.46
CA GLY A 128 11.20 5.91 -7.70
C GLY A 128 10.29 7.01 -7.19
N GLY A 129 10.77 7.74 -6.19
CA GLY A 129 10.10 8.89 -5.60
C GLY A 129 11.05 10.06 -5.41
N VAL A 130 10.68 10.94 -4.48
CA VAL A 130 11.23 12.26 -4.28
C VAL A 130 11.69 12.51 -2.82
N ASP A 131 11.31 11.66 -1.86
CA ASP A 131 11.63 11.81 -0.45
C ASP A 131 13.13 11.86 -0.18
N THR A 132 13.58 12.94 0.46
CA THR A 132 14.97 13.11 0.91
C THR A 132 15.13 13.02 2.43
N GLN A 133 14.04 12.81 3.20
CA GLN A 133 14.11 12.74 4.67
C GLN A 133 14.79 11.45 5.15
N TYR A 134 14.70 10.37 4.37
CA TYR A 134 15.33 9.09 4.66
C TYR A 134 16.37 8.72 3.61
N GLY A 135 17.37 7.94 4.00
CA GLY A 135 18.36 7.42 3.06
C GLY A 135 17.71 6.51 2.02
N ARG A 136 18.25 6.50 0.79
CA ARG A 136 17.74 5.62 -0.27
C ARG A 136 17.73 4.17 0.19
N GLY A 137 16.57 3.52 0.07
CA GLY A 137 16.38 2.13 0.47
C GLY A 137 16.04 1.92 1.94
N GLU A 138 16.09 2.96 2.78
CA GLU A 138 15.62 2.87 4.16
C GLU A 138 14.13 2.53 4.20
N LEU A 139 13.76 1.67 5.14
CA LEU A 139 12.37 1.27 5.37
C LEU A 139 11.71 2.22 6.35
N TYR A 140 10.49 2.68 6.06
CA TYR A 140 9.78 3.57 6.97
C TYR A 140 9.37 2.83 8.25
N PRO A 141 9.70 3.37 9.44
CA PRO A 141 9.45 2.70 10.72
C PRO A 141 7.98 2.33 10.93
N GLY A 142 7.71 1.07 11.29
CA GLY A 142 6.36 0.59 11.60
C GLY A 142 5.44 0.31 10.40
N SER A 143 5.85 0.65 9.18
CA SER A 143 5.06 0.49 7.94
C SER A 143 4.53 -0.94 7.74
N PHE A 144 5.42 -1.93 7.81
CA PHE A 144 5.09 -3.35 7.66
C PHE A 144 4.10 -3.85 8.71
N GLN A 145 4.26 -3.39 9.95
CA GLN A 145 3.34 -3.75 11.04
C GLN A 145 1.97 -3.12 10.82
N PHE A 146 1.90 -1.87 10.37
CA PHE A 146 0.64 -1.20 10.06
C PHE A 146 -0.14 -1.91 8.95
N ILE A 147 0.54 -2.25 7.85
CA ILE A 147 -0.06 -2.95 6.70
C ILE A 147 -0.63 -4.31 7.12
N LEU A 148 0.13 -5.08 7.92
CA LEU A 148 -0.35 -6.36 8.43
C LEU A 148 -1.59 -6.18 9.32
N GLU A 149 -1.55 -5.22 10.25
CA GLU A 149 -2.67 -4.99 11.17
C GLU A 149 -3.94 -4.57 10.44
N LEU A 150 -3.84 -3.75 9.38
CA LEU A 150 -4.97 -3.41 8.51
C LEU A 150 -5.53 -4.65 7.81
N SER A 151 -4.66 -5.54 7.33
CA SER A 151 -5.03 -6.77 6.63
C SER A 151 -5.75 -7.77 7.54
N MET A 152 -5.42 -7.77 8.84
CA MET A 152 -5.99 -8.68 9.83
C MET A 152 -7.22 -8.10 10.56
N HIS A 153 -7.46 -6.79 10.51
CA HIS A 153 -8.48 -6.15 11.33
C HIS A 153 -9.91 -6.59 10.92
N LYS A 154 -10.72 -6.98 11.92
CA LYS A 154 -12.11 -7.49 11.74
C LYS A 154 -12.23 -8.63 10.72
N MET A 155 -11.15 -9.39 10.52
CA MET A 155 -11.14 -10.52 9.60
C MET A 155 -12.05 -11.67 10.06
N GLY A 156 -12.27 -11.84 11.37
CA GLY A 156 -13.08 -12.92 11.93
C GLY A 156 -12.26 -14.16 12.31
N ARG A 157 -12.84 -15.05 13.11
CA ARG A 157 -12.10 -16.12 13.81
C ARG A 157 -11.69 -17.32 12.95
N ASN A 158 -12.13 -17.44 11.69
CA ASN A 158 -11.77 -18.55 10.79
C ASN A 158 -11.47 -18.04 9.37
N LYS A 159 -10.72 -16.95 9.29
CA LYS A 159 -10.34 -16.36 8.01
C LYS A 159 -8.84 -16.06 8.00
N LYS A 160 -8.28 -15.95 6.80
CA LYS A 160 -6.88 -15.60 6.56
C LYS A 160 -6.77 -14.27 5.80
N PRO A 161 -5.75 -13.43 6.08
CA PRO A 161 -5.66 -12.13 5.44
C PRO A 161 -5.34 -12.33 3.95
N LEU A 162 -5.93 -11.49 3.09
CA LEU A 162 -5.59 -11.48 1.66
C LEU A 162 -4.10 -11.15 1.49
N LEU A 163 -3.44 -11.78 0.51
CA LEU A 163 -2.07 -11.42 0.14
C LEU A 163 -2.03 -9.97 -0.37
N LEU A 164 -0.94 -9.27 -0.05
CA LEU A 164 -0.78 -7.84 -0.35
C LEU A 164 -0.71 -7.59 -1.86
N SER A 165 -1.30 -6.47 -2.28
CA SER A 165 -1.25 -6.00 -3.66
C SER A 165 -0.36 -4.76 -3.77
N VAL A 166 0.32 -4.61 -4.90
CA VAL A 166 1.25 -3.50 -5.17
C VAL A 166 0.86 -2.80 -6.47
N LEU A 167 0.69 -1.48 -6.41
CA LEU A 167 0.57 -0.62 -7.58
C LEU A 167 1.76 0.33 -7.58
N THR A 168 2.71 0.10 -8.48
CA THR A 168 3.99 0.82 -8.47
C THR A 168 4.33 1.39 -9.84
N THR A 169 4.99 2.54 -9.83
CA THR A 169 5.52 3.19 -11.04
C THR A 169 6.88 2.64 -11.48
N ARG A 170 7.45 1.70 -10.72
CA ARG A 170 8.65 0.97 -11.14
C ARG A 170 8.43 0.23 -12.46
N ILE A 171 9.52 0.09 -13.19
CA ILE A 171 9.57 -0.72 -14.41
C ILE A 171 9.83 -2.21 -14.06
N PRO A 172 9.27 -3.16 -14.81
CA PRO A 172 9.35 -4.60 -14.49
C PRO A 172 10.77 -5.18 -14.38
N GLN A 173 11.77 -4.50 -14.95
CA GLN A 173 13.18 -4.93 -14.96
C GLN A 173 13.82 -4.92 -13.57
N VAL A 174 13.19 -4.29 -12.57
CA VAL A 174 13.57 -4.42 -11.15
C VAL A 174 12.44 -5.10 -10.38
N PRO A 175 12.25 -6.43 -10.56
CA PRO A 175 11.08 -7.12 -10.07
C PRO A 175 11.09 -7.23 -8.54
N ILE A 176 9.92 -7.06 -7.94
CA ILE A 176 9.68 -7.43 -6.55
C ILE A 176 9.40 -8.94 -6.54
N THR A 177 10.34 -9.69 -6.00
CA THR A 177 10.26 -11.16 -5.91
C THR A 177 9.90 -11.61 -4.50
N VAL A 178 9.60 -12.90 -4.38
CA VAL A 178 9.29 -13.56 -3.10
C VAL A 178 10.41 -13.37 -2.07
N ASP A 179 11.66 -13.29 -2.54
CA ASP A 179 12.87 -13.16 -1.72
C ASP A 179 13.43 -11.72 -1.68
N SER A 180 12.69 -10.75 -2.22
CA SER A 180 13.05 -9.34 -2.05
C SER A 180 13.06 -8.97 -0.56
N ALA A 181 14.02 -8.14 -0.15
CA ALA A 181 14.16 -7.70 1.24
C ALA A 181 12.84 -7.13 1.82
N LEU A 182 12.06 -6.44 0.98
CA LEU A 182 10.74 -5.93 1.32
C LEU A 182 9.75 -7.05 1.65
N ASN A 183 9.66 -8.09 0.80
CA ASN A 183 8.73 -9.19 1.03
C ASN A 183 9.18 -10.10 2.19
N MET A 184 10.49 -10.28 2.37
CA MET A 184 11.04 -10.95 3.56
C MET A 184 10.63 -10.22 4.84
N ARG A 185 10.64 -8.89 4.84
CA ARG A 185 10.24 -8.09 6.00
C ARG A 185 8.75 -8.20 6.31
N LEU A 186 7.89 -8.19 5.28
CA LEU A 186 6.45 -8.47 5.44
C LEU A 186 6.22 -9.83 6.08
N ARG A 187 6.90 -10.87 5.58
CA ARG A 187 6.79 -12.23 6.08
C ARG A 187 7.24 -12.33 7.54
N GLU A 188 8.38 -11.75 7.88
CA GLU A 188 8.89 -11.76 9.24
C GLU A 188 7.91 -11.12 10.24
N VAL A 189 7.30 -9.98 9.89
CA VAL A 189 6.32 -9.31 10.74
C VAL A 189 5.03 -10.15 10.87
N ALA A 190 4.61 -10.82 9.81
CA ALA A 190 3.45 -11.72 9.81
C ALA A 190 3.68 -12.97 10.66
N GLU A 191 4.84 -13.61 10.54
CA GLU A 191 5.20 -14.81 11.30
C GLU A 191 5.24 -14.52 12.81
N ARG A 192 5.76 -13.37 13.22
CA ARG A 192 5.70 -12.93 14.64
C ARG A 192 4.27 -12.77 15.16
N ARG A 193 3.28 -12.59 14.27
CA ARG A 193 1.85 -12.53 14.61
C ARG A 193 1.13 -13.86 14.40
N GLY A 194 1.87 -14.92 14.07
CA GLY A 194 1.33 -16.27 13.83
C GLY A 194 0.69 -16.42 12.46
N VAL A 195 1.02 -15.57 11.48
CA VAL A 195 0.54 -15.68 10.10
C VAL A 195 1.67 -16.16 9.20
N LEU A 196 1.59 -17.39 8.73
CA LEU A 196 2.61 -18.02 7.88
C LEU A 196 2.34 -17.76 6.40
N ASN A 197 3.39 -17.66 5.60
CA ASN A 197 3.31 -17.53 4.14
C ASN A 197 2.55 -16.28 3.65
N TRP A 198 2.48 -15.23 4.47
CA TRP A 198 1.89 -13.95 4.08
C TRP A 198 2.94 -12.96 3.59
N GLY A 199 2.53 -12.09 2.65
CA GLY A 199 3.36 -11.09 2.00
C GLY A 199 2.67 -10.59 0.74
N ILE A 200 3.47 -10.13 -0.22
CA ILE A 200 3.01 -9.72 -1.55
C ILE A 200 2.69 -10.95 -2.40
N ASP A 201 1.54 -10.94 -3.07
CA ASP A 201 1.27 -11.89 -4.15
C ASP A 201 2.09 -11.50 -5.38
N CYS A 202 3.30 -12.07 -5.46
CA CYS A 202 4.27 -11.76 -6.50
C CYS A 202 3.88 -12.31 -7.89
N ASN A 203 2.88 -13.20 -7.95
CA ASN A 203 2.47 -13.83 -9.19
C ASN A 203 1.34 -13.06 -9.88
N ASN A 204 0.42 -12.48 -9.10
CA ASN A 204 -0.81 -11.91 -9.67
C ASN A 204 -1.09 -10.46 -9.28
N LYS A 205 -0.47 -9.92 -8.22
CA LYS A 205 -0.88 -8.63 -7.64
C LYS A 205 0.25 -7.61 -7.53
N ILE A 206 1.30 -7.76 -8.34
CA ILE A 206 2.24 -6.66 -8.59
C ILE A 206 1.96 -6.08 -9.97
N LEU A 207 1.44 -4.86 -9.98
CA LEU A 207 1.01 -4.20 -11.21
C LEU A 207 1.89 -2.98 -11.43
N TYR A 208 2.89 -3.18 -12.28
CA TYR A 208 3.86 -2.16 -12.68
C TYR A 208 3.26 -1.13 -13.66
N SER A 209 3.85 0.05 -13.68
CA SER A 209 3.71 1.01 -14.79
C SER A 209 4.58 0.59 -15.98
N THR A 210 4.42 1.28 -17.10
CA THR A 210 5.32 1.13 -18.26
C THR A 210 6.44 2.17 -18.21
N LEU A 211 7.47 1.99 -19.03
CA LEU A 211 8.55 2.96 -19.22
C LEU A 211 8.02 4.36 -19.53
N ARG A 212 6.93 4.46 -20.31
CA ARG A 212 6.30 5.74 -20.65
C ARG A 212 5.81 6.49 -19.41
N GLU A 213 5.08 5.83 -18.51
CA GLU A 213 4.60 6.51 -17.30
C GLU A 213 5.71 6.72 -16.26
N TRP A 214 6.78 5.93 -16.32
CA TRP A 214 7.97 6.21 -15.53
C TRP A 214 8.67 7.49 -16.00
N VAL A 215 8.77 7.75 -17.32
CA VAL A 215 9.35 8.99 -17.86
C VAL A 215 8.38 10.18 -17.74
N PHE A 216 7.09 9.98 -17.99
CA PHE A 216 6.06 11.04 -17.98
C PHE A 216 5.16 10.94 -16.75
N ASN A 217 5.37 11.88 -15.81
CA ASN A 217 4.68 11.92 -14.52
C ASN A 217 3.15 12.12 -14.63
N GLU A 218 2.68 12.85 -15.64
CA GLU A 218 1.27 13.28 -15.74
C GLU A 218 0.25 12.13 -15.82
N ALA A 219 0.66 10.94 -16.27
CA ALA A 219 -0.22 9.78 -16.42
C ALA A 219 -0.08 8.74 -15.28
N ARG A 220 0.80 8.95 -14.29
CA ARG A 220 1.10 7.93 -13.27
C ARG A 220 -0.10 7.59 -12.39
N GLY A 221 -0.87 8.60 -11.99
CA GLY A 221 -2.08 8.42 -11.18
C GLY A 221 -3.14 7.62 -11.94
N GLU A 222 -3.43 8.02 -13.18
CA GLU A 222 -4.35 7.29 -14.07
C GLU A 222 -3.88 5.85 -14.29
N LYS A 223 -2.59 5.63 -14.49
CA LYS A 223 -2.04 4.29 -14.67
C LYS A 223 -2.24 3.41 -13.43
N LYS A 224 -2.00 3.92 -12.23
CA LYS A 224 -2.29 3.19 -10.99
C LYS A 224 -3.78 2.88 -10.86
N PHE A 225 -4.66 3.79 -11.25
CA PHE A 225 -6.10 3.52 -11.29
C PHE A 225 -6.49 2.45 -12.33
N VAL A 226 -5.91 2.47 -13.54
CA VAL A 226 -6.10 1.41 -14.54
C VAL A 226 -5.62 0.05 -14.00
N ASN A 227 -4.47 0.03 -13.32
CA ASN A 227 -3.94 -1.16 -12.69
C ASN A 227 -4.85 -1.65 -11.55
N PHE A 228 -5.40 -0.76 -10.72
CA PHE A 228 -6.41 -1.11 -9.73
C PHE A 228 -7.62 -1.81 -10.37
N ARG A 229 -8.12 -1.32 -11.51
CA ARG A 229 -9.22 -1.99 -12.22
C ARG A 229 -8.87 -3.41 -12.67
N LYS A 230 -7.61 -3.68 -13.03
CA LYS A 230 -7.14 -5.04 -13.31
C LYS A 230 -7.08 -5.87 -12.02
N LEU A 231 -6.59 -5.28 -10.92
CA LEU A 231 -6.50 -5.92 -9.61
C LEU A 231 -7.84 -6.45 -9.12
N LEU A 232 -8.93 -5.72 -9.37
CA LEU A 232 -10.29 -6.12 -8.97
C LEU A 232 -10.61 -7.55 -9.41
N LYS A 233 -10.17 -7.98 -10.60
CA LYS A 233 -10.42 -9.33 -11.12
C LYS A 233 -9.74 -10.40 -10.26
N PHE A 234 -8.46 -10.22 -9.94
CA PHE A 234 -7.69 -11.16 -9.14
C PHE A 234 -8.26 -11.31 -7.73
N VAL A 235 -8.55 -10.18 -7.08
CA VAL A 235 -9.07 -10.17 -5.71
C VAL A 235 -10.50 -10.71 -5.65
N SER A 236 -11.32 -10.50 -6.68
CA SER A 236 -12.69 -11.02 -6.71
C SER A 236 -12.73 -12.56 -6.79
N ASN A 237 -11.72 -13.20 -7.38
CA ASN A 237 -11.59 -14.66 -7.41
C ASN A 237 -11.28 -15.25 -6.02
N GLU A 238 -10.63 -14.48 -5.14
CA GLU A 238 -10.35 -14.88 -3.76
C GLU A 238 -11.51 -14.50 -2.82
N ASN A 239 -12.01 -13.27 -2.94
CA ASN A 239 -13.13 -12.76 -2.17
C ASN A 239 -13.85 -11.63 -2.92
N ALA A 240 -14.97 -11.95 -3.56
CA ALA A 240 -15.81 -10.97 -4.27
C ALA A 240 -16.34 -9.81 -3.38
N ASN A 241 -16.43 -10.04 -2.07
CA ASN A 241 -16.88 -9.06 -1.09
C ASN A 241 -15.74 -8.23 -0.49
N ALA A 242 -14.50 -8.42 -0.96
CA ALA A 242 -13.36 -7.65 -0.49
C ALA A 242 -13.58 -6.14 -0.70
N ARG A 243 -13.16 -5.37 0.31
CA ARG A 243 -13.04 -3.92 0.27
C ARG A 243 -11.58 -3.51 0.42
N TYR A 244 -11.24 -2.36 -0.11
CA TYR A 244 -9.85 -1.99 -0.37
C TYR A 244 -9.41 -0.83 0.52
N ILE A 245 -8.16 -0.88 0.95
CA ILE A 245 -7.44 0.26 1.54
C ILE A 245 -6.25 0.53 0.64
N TRP A 246 -6.13 1.76 0.15
CA TRP A 246 -5.00 2.23 -0.63
C TRP A 246 -4.03 3.00 0.26
N ILE A 247 -2.74 2.69 0.16
CA ILE A 247 -1.66 3.40 0.85
C ILE A 247 -0.65 3.82 -0.21
N GLY A 248 -0.39 5.12 -0.29
CA GLY A 248 0.58 5.71 -1.20
C GLY A 248 1.23 6.94 -0.57
N ASP A 249 1.91 7.76 -1.36
CA ASP A 249 2.58 8.98 -0.89
C ASP A 249 2.13 10.25 -1.62
N THR A 250 2.56 11.41 -1.12
CA THR A 250 2.25 12.73 -1.71
C THR A 250 3.29 13.21 -2.72
N GLY A 251 4.40 12.49 -2.88
CA GLY A 251 5.51 12.82 -3.77
C GLY A 251 5.31 12.35 -5.22
N ASP A 252 4.45 11.34 -5.42
CA ASP A 252 3.96 10.91 -6.74
C ASP A 252 2.46 11.21 -6.92
N ARG A 253 1.82 10.56 -7.89
CA ARG A 253 0.39 10.73 -8.23
C ARG A 253 -0.56 9.77 -7.50
N ASP A 254 -0.21 9.34 -6.29
CA ASP A 254 -0.98 8.34 -5.54
C ASP A 254 -2.27 8.88 -4.95
N LEU A 255 -2.28 10.16 -4.59
CA LEU A 255 -3.49 10.86 -4.19
C LEU A 255 -4.52 10.85 -5.33
N GLU A 256 -4.09 11.22 -6.54
CA GLU A 256 -4.93 11.21 -7.74
C GLU A 256 -5.50 9.80 -8.00
N ALA A 257 -4.66 8.76 -7.92
CA ALA A 257 -5.09 7.38 -8.06
C ALA A 257 -6.14 6.99 -7.00
N GLY A 258 -5.89 7.33 -5.73
CA GLY A 258 -6.80 7.07 -4.61
C GLY A 258 -8.15 7.77 -4.77
N GLU A 259 -8.15 9.03 -5.19
CA GLU A 259 -9.37 9.78 -5.48
C GLU A 259 -10.16 9.20 -6.64
N MET A 260 -9.49 8.74 -7.71
CA MET A 260 -10.15 8.01 -8.80
C MET A 260 -10.75 6.68 -8.31
N MET A 261 -10.04 5.91 -7.50
CA MET A 261 -10.58 4.68 -6.90
C MET A 261 -11.87 4.97 -6.11
N ILE A 262 -11.89 6.04 -5.31
CA ILE A 262 -13.09 6.47 -4.56
C ILE A 262 -14.19 6.95 -5.50
N LYS A 263 -13.85 7.77 -6.51
CA LYS A 263 -14.82 8.36 -7.44
C LYS A 263 -15.58 7.28 -8.21
N TYR A 264 -14.89 6.26 -8.69
CA TYR A 264 -15.47 5.19 -9.51
C TYR A 264 -15.97 3.99 -8.69
N PHE A 265 -15.38 3.72 -7.52
CA PHE A 265 -15.72 2.56 -6.69
C PHE A 265 -15.93 2.90 -5.20
N PRO A 266 -16.77 3.90 -4.84
CA PRO A 266 -16.87 4.39 -3.46
C PRO A 266 -17.30 3.31 -2.46
N GLY A 267 -18.17 2.38 -2.87
CA GLY A 267 -18.60 1.26 -2.02
C GLY A 267 -17.53 0.18 -1.78
N LYS A 268 -16.48 0.15 -2.61
CA LYS A 268 -15.38 -0.83 -2.49
C LYS A 268 -14.20 -0.27 -1.70
N ILE A 269 -13.98 1.04 -1.66
CA ILE A 269 -12.87 1.64 -0.89
C ILE A 269 -13.30 1.84 0.56
N ARG A 270 -12.41 1.56 1.51
CA ARG A 270 -12.60 1.80 2.95
C ARG A 270 -11.89 3.06 3.41
N ALA A 271 -10.69 3.30 2.89
CA ALA A 271 -9.86 4.46 3.20
C ALA A 271 -8.72 4.58 2.19
N VAL A 272 -8.19 5.79 2.09
CA VAL A 272 -6.96 6.13 1.38
C VAL A 272 -6.00 6.76 2.40
N PHE A 273 -4.77 6.26 2.49
CA PHE A 273 -3.73 6.75 3.39
C PHE A 273 -2.56 7.31 2.57
N MET A 274 -2.22 8.57 2.79
CA MET A 274 -1.19 9.29 2.03
C MET A 274 -0.02 9.67 2.93
N HIS A 275 1.12 9.01 2.71
CA HIS A 275 2.37 9.32 3.37
C HIS A 275 2.91 10.66 2.85
N CYS A 276 3.03 11.63 3.74
CA CYS A 276 3.47 12.98 3.41
C CYS A 276 4.99 13.03 3.36
N VAL A 277 5.53 12.94 2.15
CA VAL A 277 6.97 13.06 1.87
C VAL A 277 7.33 14.46 1.41
N SER A 278 8.60 14.84 1.55
CA SER A 278 9.08 16.19 1.24
C SER A 278 10.36 16.16 0.41
N ASN A 279 10.49 17.12 -0.51
CA ASN A 279 11.73 17.36 -1.26
C ASN A 279 12.53 18.47 -0.60
N ALA A 280 13.84 18.45 -0.82
CA ALA A 280 14.79 19.47 -0.38
C ALA A 280 14.43 20.92 -0.83
N ASP A 281 13.61 21.08 -1.88
CA ASP A 281 13.30 22.39 -2.50
C ASP A 281 12.25 23.24 -1.76
N GLY A 282 11.81 22.83 -0.57
CA GLY A 282 11.22 23.77 0.41
C GLY A 282 10.04 24.60 -0.09
N LEU A 283 8.87 23.99 -0.23
CA LEU A 283 7.70 24.57 0.41
C LEU A 283 7.29 23.60 1.50
N ALA A 284 7.52 23.99 2.75
CA ALA A 284 6.85 23.41 3.91
C ALA A 284 5.36 23.78 3.84
N ASN A 285 4.65 23.30 2.82
CA ASN A 285 3.21 23.19 2.89
C ASN A 285 2.99 22.18 4.01
N GLY A 286 2.46 22.66 5.13
CA GLY A 286 2.13 21.80 6.26
C GLY A 286 1.34 20.57 5.79
N MET A 287 1.38 19.50 6.60
CA MET A 287 0.65 18.27 6.30
C MET A 287 -0.78 18.63 5.86
N PRO A 288 -1.24 18.16 4.68
CA PRO A 288 -2.58 18.45 4.22
C PRO A 288 -3.62 18.00 5.24
N ASN A 289 -4.76 18.70 5.26
CA ASN A 289 -5.88 18.28 6.10
C ASN A 289 -6.51 17.00 5.55
N ASP A 290 -6.90 16.12 6.45
CA ASP A 290 -7.75 14.98 6.10
C ASP A 290 -9.09 15.47 5.54
N TYR A 291 -9.67 14.69 4.64
CA TYR A 291 -10.99 14.98 4.10
C TYR A 291 -11.74 13.70 3.77
N TYR A 292 -13.01 13.86 3.42
CA TYR A 292 -13.86 12.76 2.95
C TYR A 292 -14.24 13.00 1.50
N LEU A 293 -14.01 12.01 0.65
CA LEU A 293 -14.52 11.98 -0.72
C LEU A 293 -15.56 10.87 -0.81
N LYS A 294 -16.82 11.20 -1.16
CA LYS A 294 -17.94 10.24 -1.21
C LYS A 294 -18.04 9.36 0.07
N SER A 295 -17.87 9.96 1.24
CA SER A 295 -17.86 9.28 2.56
C SER A 295 -16.69 8.31 2.80
N VAL A 296 -15.69 8.28 1.92
CA VAL A 296 -14.44 7.53 2.12
C VAL A 296 -13.39 8.51 2.66
N PRO A 297 -12.74 8.20 3.79
CA PRO A 297 -11.70 9.06 4.34
C PRO A 297 -10.42 9.00 3.50
N VAL A 298 -9.85 10.17 3.24
CA VAL A 298 -8.51 10.38 2.70
C VAL A 298 -7.67 10.98 3.82
N LEU A 299 -6.65 10.24 4.25
CA LEU A 299 -5.94 10.44 5.51
C LEU A 299 -4.46 10.67 5.25
N PHE A 300 -3.97 11.86 5.58
CA PHE A 300 -2.57 12.25 5.41
C PHE A 300 -1.77 11.91 6.67
N PHE A 301 -0.54 11.44 6.55
CA PHE A 301 0.28 11.12 7.72
C PHE A 301 1.76 11.29 7.44
N LYS A 302 2.55 11.60 8.47
CA LYS A 302 4.01 11.62 8.40
C LYS A 302 4.67 10.35 8.94
N THR A 303 4.05 9.73 9.95
CA THR A 303 4.57 8.49 10.53
C THR A 303 3.49 7.43 10.54
N TYR A 304 3.90 6.17 10.50
CA TYR A 304 2.96 5.05 10.56
C TYR A 304 2.27 4.92 11.94
N VAL A 305 2.78 5.59 12.98
CA VAL A 305 2.06 5.75 14.25
C VAL A 305 0.90 6.72 14.09
N GLY A 306 1.11 7.86 13.43
CA GLY A 306 0.05 8.78 13.03
C GLY A 306 -0.98 8.14 12.11
N ALA A 307 -0.55 7.33 11.13
CA ALA A 307 -1.45 6.55 10.29
C ALA A 307 -2.31 5.56 11.11
N ALA A 308 -1.68 4.86 12.07
CA ALA A 308 -2.37 3.92 12.94
C ALA A 308 -3.37 4.60 13.88
N LYS A 309 -3.06 5.80 14.39
CA LYS A 309 -4.00 6.63 15.15
C LYS A 309 -5.27 6.90 14.35
N LYS A 310 -5.11 7.46 13.14
CA LYS A 310 -6.24 7.75 12.24
C LYS A 310 -7.00 6.48 11.88
N ALA A 311 -6.31 5.36 11.66
CA ALA A 311 -6.97 4.09 11.43
C ALA A 311 -7.82 3.61 12.62
N VAL A 312 -7.42 3.88 13.87
CA VAL A 312 -8.27 3.61 15.06
C VAL A 312 -9.48 4.53 15.08
N GLU A 313 -9.29 5.83 14.86
CA GLU A 313 -10.38 6.84 14.84
C GLU A 313 -11.46 6.50 13.79
N HIS A 314 -11.05 5.90 12.67
CA HIS A 314 -11.94 5.47 11.59
C HIS A 314 -12.38 3.99 11.71
N GLY A 315 -12.09 3.30 12.81
CA GLY A 315 -12.52 1.92 13.06
C GLY A 315 -11.93 0.88 12.11
N LEU A 316 -10.78 1.19 11.52
CA LEU A 316 -9.95 0.35 10.64
C LEU A 316 -8.88 -0.43 11.42
N LEU A 317 -8.55 0.01 12.64
CA LEU A 317 -7.71 -0.69 13.61
C LEU A 317 -8.35 -0.66 15.01
N ASN A 318 -7.78 -1.40 15.96
CA ASN A 318 -8.10 -1.28 17.39
C ASN A 318 -6.88 -0.81 18.18
N HIS A 319 -7.06 -0.44 19.44
CA HIS A 319 -5.98 0.07 20.29
C HIS A 319 -4.78 -0.90 20.40
N ASN A 320 -5.03 -2.21 20.48
CA ASN A 320 -3.95 -3.21 20.53
C ASN A 320 -3.12 -3.25 19.24
N ALA A 321 -3.75 -3.05 18.08
CA ALA A 321 -3.06 -2.92 16.80
C ALA A 321 -2.20 -1.66 16.75
N LEU A 322 -2.74 -0.52 17.20
CA LEU A 322 -1.98 0.73 17.35
C LEU A 322 -0.75 0.55 18.25
N SER A 323 -0.87 -0.10 19.40
CA SER A 323 0.27 -0.38 20.29
C SER A 323 1.36 -1.19 19.59
N ARG A 324 0.99 -2.19 18.77
CA ARG A 324 1.96 -3.00 18.02
C ARG A 324 2.67 -2.18 16.95
N VAL A 325 1.96 -1.32 16.23
CA VAL A 325 2.56 -0.41 15.23
C VAL A 325 3.54 0.54 15.91
N LEU A 326 3.15 1.16 17.02
CA LEU A 326 4.00 2.06 17.80
C LEU A 326 5.28 1.35 18.27
N VAL A 327 5.14 0.20 18.93
CA VAL A 327 6.30 -0.58 19.41
C VAL A 327 7.22 -0.90 18.25
N ARG A 328 6.69 -1.34 17.10
CA ARG A 328 7.53 -1.65 15.94
C ARG A 328 8.21 -0.41 15.34
N ALA A 329 7.51 0.71 15.25
CA ALA A 329 8.07 1.96 14.74
C ALA A 329 9.25 2.46 15.59
N VAL A 330 9.13 2.42 16.92
CA VAL A 330 10.22 2.81 17.83
C VAL A 330 11.44 1.90 17.66
N LEU A 331 11.21 0.58 17.55
CA LEU A 331 12.30 -0.38 17.38
C LEU A 331 12.98 -0.23 16.00
N ASP A 332 12.20 -0.12 14.93
CA ASP A 332 12.73 0.12 13.58
C ASP A 332 13.61 1.37 13.52
N LEU A 333 13.12 2.50 14.07
CA LEU A 333 13.87 3.75 14.00
C LEU A 333 15.12 3.73 14.89
N ASN A 334 15.06 3.04 16.04
CA ASN A 334 16.21 2.84 16.91
C ASN A 334 17.29 1.97 16.26
N ASP A 335 16.90 0.91 15.55
CA ASP A 335 17.82 -0.01 14.89
C ASP A 335 18.52 0.65 13.68
N ASN A 336 17.93 1.68 13.06
CA ASN A 336 18.52 2.40 11.93
C ASN A 336 19.71 3.32 12.31
N THR A 337 20.07 3.45 13.59
CA THR A 337 21.24 4.21 14.11
C THR A 337 21.41 5.66 13.60
N THR A 338 20.36 6.25 13.06
CA THR A 338 20.38 7.59 12.45
C THR A 338 20.72 8.67 13.48
N SER A 339 21.67 9.54 13.15
CA SER A 339 21.96 10.77 13.91
C SER A 339 20.99 11.91 13.56
N ASP A 340 20.18 11.75 12.51
CA ASP A 340 19.14 12.72 12.18
C ASP A 340 17.98 12.65 13.19
N HIS A 341 17.85 13.73 13.95
CA HIS A 341 16.81 13.93 14.95
C HIS A 341 15.44 14.27 14.33
N SER A 342 15.36 14.66 13.05
CA SER A 342 14.09 15.05 12.41
C SER A 342 13.07 13.91 12.42
N LYS A 343 13.52 12.69 12.09
CA LYS A 343 12.71 11.46 12.09
C LYS A 343 12.15 11.15 13.48
N TRP A 344 12.98 11.33 14.52
CA TRP A 344 12.56 11.17 15.90
C TRP A 344 11.59 12.26 16.35
N LYS A 345 11.74 13.50 15.89
CA LYS A 345 10.79 14.59 16.20
C LYS A 345 9.39 14.28 15.68
N ASP A 346 9.27 13.86 14.42
CA ASP A 346 7.97 13.48 13.85
C ASP A 346 7.37 12.27 14.59
N LEU A 347 8.17 11.24 14.88
CA LEU A 347 7.69 10.05 15.60
C LEU A 347 7.27 10.35 17.05
N ILE A 348 8.06 11.13 17.79
CA ILE A 348 7.74 11.50 19.18
C ILE A 348 6.46 12.34 19.24
N LYS A 349 6.27 13.27 18.29
CA LYS A 349 5.02 14.03 18.20
C LYS A 349 3.80 13.11 18.12
N ASP A 350 3.80 12.15 17.20
CA ASP A 350 2.69 11.20 17.05
C ASP A 350 2.57 10.27 18.25
N ILE A 351 3.68 9.86 18.89
CA ILE A 351 3.66 9.04 20.12
C ILE A 351 2.97 9.76 21.27
N LEU A 352 3.29 11.04 21.50
CA LEU A 352 2.67 11.84 22.56
C LEU A 352 1.17 11.98 22.34
N GLU A 353 0.72 12.10 21.08
CA GLU A 353 -0.70 12.15 20.74
C GLU A 353 -1.45 10.83 20.95
N VAL A 354 -0.76 9.68 20.99
CA VAL A 354 -1.39 8.36 21.16
C VAL A 354 -1.08 7.67 22.47
N GLU A 355 -0.26 8.26 23.35
CA GLU A 355 0.24 7.59 24.56
C GLU A 355 -0.91 7.08 25.45
N GLU A 356 -1.95 7.90 25.64
CA GLU A 356 -3.14 7.54 26.40
C GLU A 356 -3.97 6.44 25.70
N ILE A 357 -4.05 6.50 24.37
CA ILE A 357 -4.86 5.61 23.53
C ILE A 357 -4.20 4.22 23.40
N ALA A 358 -2.87 4.19 23.28
CA ALA A 358 -2.08 2.99 23.04
C ALA A 358 -1.91 2.12 24.30
N ASN A 359 -2.36 2.58 25.48
CA ASN A 359 -2.37 1.83 26.75
C ASN A 359 -1.02 1.18 27.13
N LEU A 360 0.11 1.72 26.65
CA LEU A 360 1.43 1.09 26.82
C LEU A 360 1.83 0.94 28.29
N LYS A 361 1.34 1.82 29.17
CA LYS A 361 1.58 1.80 30.62
C LYS A 361 1.01 0.57 31.34
N ARG A 362 0.08 -0.17 30.71
CA ARG A 362 -0.57 -1.35 31.30
C ARG A 362 0.10 -2.67 30.94
N TYR A 363 1.08 -2.64 30.04
CA TYR A 363 1.73 -3.85 29.53
C TYR A 363 3.17 -3.95 30.05
N GLU A 364 3.39 -4.89 30.96
CA GLU A 364 4.72 -5.19 31.54
C GLU A 364 5.54 -6.19 30.70
N ALA A 365 5.16 -6.41 29.44
CA ALA A 365 5.96 -7.21 28.54
C ALA A 365 7.33 -6.54 28.32
N ALA A 366 8.41 -7.31 28.38
CA ALA A 366 9.78 -6.80 28.27
C ALA A 366 10.00 -5.87 27.05
N LEU A 367 9.35 -6.19 25.92
CA LEU A 367 9.44 -5.37 24.71
C LEU A 367 8.82 -3.97 24.90
N VAL A 368 7.69 -3.87 25.61
CA VAL A 368 7.01 -2.60 25.89
C VAL A 368 7.83 -1.78 26.89
N VAL A 369 8.43 -2.43 27.89
CA VAL A 369 9.36 -1.78 28.82
C VAL A 369 10.56 -1.19 28.07
N LYS A 370 11.19 -1.98 27.18
CA LYS A 370 12.29 -1.50 26.31
C LYS A 370 11.84 -0.32 25.45
N THR A 371 10.67 -0.39 24.82
CA THR A 371 10.13 0.70 24.01
C THR A 371 9.94 1.98 24.83
N ARG A 372 9.36 1.91 26.03
CA ARG A 372 9.22 3.06 26.94
C ARG A 372 10.58 3.70 27.25
N SER A 373 11.57 2.89 27.59
CA SER A 373 12.92 3.36 27.89
C SER A 373 13.58 4.09 26.70
N ILE A 374 13.42 3.57 25.48
CA ILE A 374 13.92 4.23 24.26
C ILE A 374 13.23 5.58 24.06
N ILE A 375 11.90 5.62 24.17
CA ILE A 375 11.12 6.87 24.01
C ILE A 375 11.59 7.92 25.01
N GLU A 376 11.71 7.57 26.29
CA GLU A 376 12.17 8.48 27.34
C GLU A 376 13.59 9.00 27.07
N SER A 377 14.51 8.13 26.62
CA SER A 377 15.86 8.55 26.24
C SER A 377 15.83 9.58 25.11
N LYS A 378 15.05 9.31 24.06
CA LYS A 378 14.97 10.18 22.89
C LYS A 378 14.29 11.52 23.18
N ILE A 379 13.28 11.55 24.05
CA ILE A 379 12.68 12.81 24.52
C ILE A 379 13.72 13.66 25.27
N ARG A 380 14.56 13.05 26.11
CA ARG A 380 15.64 13.75 26.82
C ARG A 380 16.69 14.30 25.85
N GLU A 381 17.15 13.48 24.90
CA GLU A 381 18.13 13.89 23.87
C GLU A 381 17.59 15.07 23.02
N LEU A 382 16.34 14.98 22.56
CA LEU A 382 15.71 16.05 21.76
C LEU A 382 15.57 17.35 22.54
N SER A 383 15.18 17.28 23.82
CA SER A 383 15.09 18.46 24.69
C SER A 383 16.44 19.13 24.92
N GLN A 384 17.52 18.35 24.99
CA GLN A 384 18.89 18.88 25.15
C GLN A 384 19.43 19.52 23.87
N SER A 385 19.00 19.07 22.69
CA SER A 385 19.42 19.61 21.39
C SER A 385 18.80 20.97 21.01
N ILE A 386 17.87 21.49 21.83
CA ILE A 386 17.19 22.78 21.63
C ILE A 386 17.91 23.92 22.41
N ILE A 387 18.89 23.57 23.25
CA ILE A 387 19.83 24.49 23.93
C ILE A 387 21.11 24.54 23.10
#